data_AF-A0A225DVH8-F1
#
_entry.id   AF-A0A225DVH8-F1
#
_cell.length_a   1.000
_cell.length_b   1.000
_cell.length_c   1.000
_cell.angle_alpha   90.00
_cell.angle_beta   90.00
_cell.angle_gamma   90.00
#
_symmetry.space_group_name_H-M   'P 1'
#
loop_
_entity.id
_entity.type
_entity.pdbx_description
1 polymer ?
#
loop_
_entity_poly.entity_id
_entity_poly.type
_entity_poly.pdbx_seq_one_letter_code
_entity_poly.pdbx_strand_id
1 'polypeptide(L)' 'MASLMQELGVDRLSREQRITLVQEIWDTIAAESTQPLLTEAQRRELKRRVADDDANPGDGVPWEQVKAQTLARLKP' A
#
# COMPACT_ATOMS: atom_id res chain seq x y z
N MET A 1 -7.50 -25.87 -13.35
CA MET A 1 -6.12 -25.47 -13.00
C MET A 1 -6.07 -25.43 -11.48
N ALA A 2 -5.06 -26.03 -10.85
CA ALA A 2 -4.94 -25.92 -9.40
C ALA A 2 -4.60 -24.48 -9.03
N SER A 3 -5.01 -24.04 -7.84
CA SER A 3 -4.69 -22.70 -7.38
C SER A 3 -3.21 -22.63 -7.03
N LEU A 4 -2.52 -21.56 -7.43
CA LEU A 4 -1.12 -21.33 -7.02
C LEU A 4 -0.96 -21.34 -5.48
N MET A 5 -2.01 -20.94 -4.74
CA MET A 5 -2.04 -21.04 -3.28
C MET A 5 -1.97 -22.50 -2.78
N GLN A 6 -2.57 -23.44 -3.51
CA GLN A 6 -2.54 -24.87 -3.17
C GLN A 6 -1.24 -25.53 -3.64
N GLU A 7 -0.75 -25.17 -4.83
CA GLU A 7 0.49 -25.69 -5.39
C GLU A 7 1.71 -25.34 -4.52
N LEU A 8 1.73 -24.11 -3.97
CA LEU A 8 2.77 -23.64 -3.05
C LEU A 8 2.49 -23.97 -1.57
N GLY A 9 1.37 -24.65 -1.28
CA GLY A 9 0.98 -25.02 0.09
C GLY A 9 0.65 -23.84 1.02
N VAL A 10 0.41 -22.66 0.45
CA VAL A 10 0.06 -21.42 1.19
C VAL A 10 -1.28 -21.56 1.91
N ASP A 11 -2.19 -22.39 1.38
CA ASP A 11 -3.46 -22.72 2.00
C ASP A 11 -3.33 -23.43 3.37
N ARG A 12 -2.18 -24.06 3.64
CA ARG A 12 -1.89 -24.76 4.89
C ARG A 12 -1.27 -23.85 5.96
N LEU A 13 -0.90 -22.62 5.59
CA LEU A 13 -0.31 -21.66 6.50
C LEU A 13 -1.38 -21.01 7.39
N SER A 14 -0.99 -20.66 8.62
CA SER A 14 -1.82 -19.84 9.50
C SER A 14 -2.06 -18.46 8.87
N ARG A 15 -3.04 -17.72 9.41
CA ARG A 15 -3.28 -16.34 8.93
C ARG A 15 -2.05 -15.46 9.13
N GLU A 16 -1.40 -15.55 10.28
CA GLU A 16 -0.18 -14.79 10.59
C GLU A 16 0.94 -15.14 9.61
N GLN A 17 1.17 -16.43 9.35
CA GLN A 17 2.19 -16.89 8.40
C GLN A 17 1.93 -16.40 6.98
N ARG A 18 0.66 -16.38 6.54
CA ARG A 18 0.31 -15.82 5.23
C ARG A 18 0.57 -14.32 5.15
N ILE A 19 0.29 -13.56 6.22
CA ILE A 19 0.58 -12.13 6.27
C ILE A 19 2.09 -11.89 6.20
N THR A 20 2.89 -12.65 6.96
CA THR A 20 4.35 -12.58 6.89
C THR A 20 4.86 -12.90 5.49
N LEU A 21 4.36 -13.97 4.87
CA LEU A 21 4.74 -14.36 3.51
C LEU A 21 4.37 -13.28 2.48
N VAL A 22 3.21 -12.64 2.62
CA VAL A 22 2.83 -11.49 1.76
C VAL A 22 3.86 -10.37 1.89
N GLN A 23 4.29 -10.04 3.11
CA GLN A 23 5.31 -9.00 3.32
C GLN A 23 6.65 -9.40 2.69
N GLU A 24 7.13 -10.62 2.93
CA GLU A 24 8.39 -11.11 2.37
C GLU A 24 8.40 -11.06 0.84
N ILE A 25 7.32 -11.53 0.20
CA ILE A 25 7.15 -11.44 -1.26
C ILE A 25 7.16 -9.98 -1.71
N TRP A 26 6.52 -9.08 -0.97
CA TRP A 26 6.51 -7.65 -1.32
C TRP A 26 7.91 -7.04 -1.23
N ASP A 27 8.68 -7.41 -0.22
CA ASP A 27 10.06 -6.95 -0.03
C ASP A 27 10.98 -7.43 -1.16
N THR A 28 10.83 -8.69 -1.61
CA THR A 28 11.62 -9.19 -2.75
C THR A 28 11.24 -8.48 -4.06
N ILE A 29 9.94 -8.29 -4.32
CA ILE A 29 9.46 -7.54 -5.50
C ILE A 29 10.00 -6.10 -5.48
N ALA A 30 9.97 -5.44 -4.33
CA ALA A 30 10.49 -4.08 -4.18
C ALA A 30 11.99 -4.02 -4.45
N ALA A 31 12.76 -5.00 -3.98
CA ALA A 31 14.21 -5.10 -4.21
C ALA A 31 14.57 -5.40 -5.67
N GLU A 32 13.77 -6.20 -6.37
CA GLU A 32 13.93 -6.50 -7.79
C GLU A 32 13.41 -5.39 -8.70
N SER A 33 12.48 -4.57 -8.20
CA SER A 33 11.92 -3.47 -8.97
C SER A 33 13.02 -2.45 -9.30
N THR A 34 13.31 -2.30 -10.59
CA THR A 34 14.02 -1.10 -11.04
C THR A 34 13.12 0.08 -10.70
N GLN A 35 13.69 1.17 -10.15
CA GLN A 35 12.91 2.38 -9.83
C GLN A 35 11.93 2.66 -10.98
N PRO A 36 10.62 2.83 -10.71
CA PRO A 36 9.68 3.12 -11.76
C PRO A 36 10.25 4.28 -12.57
N LEU A 37 10.26 4.14 -13.90
CA LEU A 37 10.66 5.19 -14.82
C LEU A 37 9.62 6.30 -14.73
N LEU A 38 9.66 7.08 -13.65
CA LEU A 38 8.88 8.27 -13.48
C LEU A 38 9.33 9.24 -14.56
N THR A 39 8.37 9.72 -15.34
CA THR A 39 8.60 10.89 -16.18
C THR A 39 9.06 12.05 -15.30
N GLU A 40 9.81 12.99 -15.87
CA GLU A 40 10.28 14.14 -15.10
C GLU A 40 9.10 14.98 -14.55
N ALA A 41 7.98 15.00 -15.27
CA ALA A 41 6.75 15.63 -14.78
C ALA A 41 6.22 14.97 -13.49
N GLN A 42 6.18 13.64 -13.44
CA GLN A 42 5.77 12.91 -12.23
C GLN A 42 6.76 13.12 -11.08
N ARG A 43 8.06 13.13 -11.37
CA ARG A 43 9.09 13.38 -10.35
C ARG A 43 8.97 14.77 -9.74
N ARG A 44 8.72 15.80 -10.57
CA ARG A 44 8.46 17.17 -10.10
C ARG A 44 7.19 17.24 -9.26
N GLU A 45 6.11 16.56 -9.68
CA GLU A 45 4.86 16.56 -8.92
C GLU A 45 5.02 15.89 -7.55
N LEU A 46 5.75 14.77 -7.46
CA LEU A 46 6.04 14.14 -6.16
C LEU A 46 6.86 15.06 -5.27
N LYS A 47 7.92 15.69 -5.80
CA LYS A 47 8.73 16.66 -5.04
C LYS A 47 7.88 17.84 -4.55
N ARG A 48 6.98 18.36 -5.38
CA ARG A 48 6.05 19.43 -5.01
C ARG A 48 5.14 19.00 -3.86
N ARG A 49 4.55 17.80 -3.94
CA ARG A 49 3.65 17.27 -2.89
C ARG A 49 4.36 17.05 -1.56
N VAL A 50 5.60 16.55 -1.58
CA VAL A 50 6.40 16.37 -0.36
C VAL A 50 6.68 17.73 0.29
N ALA A 51 7.12 18.72 -0.48
CA ALA A 51 7.38 20.07 0.06
C ALA A 51 6.11 20.76 0.59
N ASP A 52 4.96 20.49 -0.03
CA ASP A 52 3.65 20.99 0.40
C ASP A 52 3.21 20.34 1.72
N ASP A 53 3.39 19.03 1.87
CA ASP A 53 3.11 18.30 3.13
C ASP A 53 4.02 18.77 4.28
N ASP A 54 5.33 18.92 4.01
CA ASP A 54 6.30 19.46 4.98
C ASP A 54 5.96 20.89 5.43
N ALA A 55 5.45 21.72 4.51
CA ALA A 55 5.05 23.10 4.81
C ALA A 55 3.70 23.19 5.54
N ASN A 56 2.84 22.19 5.40
CA ASN A 56 1.48 22.18 5.93
C ASN A 56 1.20 20.93 6.78
N PRO A 57 1.91 20.70 7.91
CA PRO A 57 1.78 19.47 8.71
C PRO A 57 0.40 19.25 9.34
N GLY A 58 -0.49 20.25 9.30
CA GLY A 58 -1.87 20.17 9.77
C GLY A 58 -2.91 19.88 8.69
N ASP A 59 -2.52 19.76 7.41
CA ASP A 59 -3.46 19.55 6.29
C ASP A 59 -3.93 18.08 6.18
N GLY A 60 -3.35 17.19 7.00
CA GLY A 60 -3.79 15.81 7.15
C GLY A 60 -5.15 15.72 7.85
N VAL A 61 -6.07 14.93 7.27
CA VAL A 61 -7.33 14.56 7.94
C VAL A 61 -7.07 13.41 8.91
N PRO A 62 -7.43 13.53 10.20
CA PRO A 62 -7.27 12.44 11.16
C PRO A 62 -7.95 11.16 10.69
N TRP A 63 -7.29 10.02 10.89
CA TRP A 63 -7.82 8.71 10.47
C TRP A 63 -9.24 8.45 11.00
N GLU A 64 -9.51 8.80 12.25
CA GLU A 64 -10.83 8.61 12.85
C GLU A 64 -11.93 9.39 12.12
N GLN A 65 -11.61 10.58 11.60
CA GLN A 65 -12.55 11.36 10.80
C GLN A 65 -12.80 10.69 9.43
N VAL A 66 -11.74 10.27 8.73
CA VAL A 66 -11.86 9.57 7.44
C VAL A 66 -12.68 8.29 7.59
N LYS A 67 -12.40 7.51 8.63
CA LYS A 67 -13.12 6.28 8.98
C LYS A 67 -14.60 6.56 9.26
N ALA A 68 -14.91 7.56 10.10
CA ALA A 68 -16.27 7.92 10.42
C ALA A 68 -17.06 8.36 9.17
N GLN A 69 -16.47 9.21 8.33
CA GLN A 69 -17.09 9.65 7.07
C GLN A 69 -17.32 8.48 6.12
N THR A 70 -16.36 7.57 6.00
CA THR A 70 -16.47 6.38 5.14
C THR A 70 -17.58 5.46 5.62
N LEU A 71 -17.63 5.15 6.92
CA LEU A 71 -18.69 4.33 7.51
C LEU A 71 -20.07 4.97 7.35
N ALA A 72 -20.19 6.29 7.48
CA ALA A 72 -21.45 6.99 7.26
C ALA A 72 -21.96 6.83 5.81
N ARG A 73 -21.07 6.86 4.82
CA ARG A 73 -21.40 6.66 3.40
C ARG A 73 -21.81 5.22 3.05
N LEU A 74 -21.32 4.25 3.83
CA LEU A 74 -21.61 2.83 3.63
C LEU A 74 -22.91 2.38 4.32
N LYS A 75 -23.56 3.24 5.11
CA LYS A 75 -24.88 2.93 5.67
C LYS A 75 -25.92 2.94 4.53
N PRO A 76 -26.76 1.90 4.39
CA PRO A 76 -27.78 1.80 3.35
C PRO A 76 -28.86 2.88 3.48
#